data_AF-A0A942J4X2-F1
#
_entry.id   AF-A0A942J4X2-F1
#
_cell.length_a   1.000
_cell.length_b   1.000
_cell.length_c   1.000
_cell.angle_alpha   90.00
_cell.angle_beta   90.00
_cell.angle_gamma   90.00
#
_symmetry.space_group_name_H-M   'P 1'
#
loop_
_entity.id
_entity.type
_entity.pdbx_description
1 polymer ?
#
loop_
_entity_poly.entity_id
_entity_poly.type
_entity_poly.pdbx_seq_one_letter_code
_entity_poly.pdbx_strand_id
1 'polypeptide(L)'
;MRIVLLALLASLGSLAPAQGLNAMIFYQQCLRFEAGGDLETARQSCLNALQLNPQLSDAQLALARIEIALGNLGQAEIRLRALRQGGGAEPIVLLADIALRQGRLADTEALLREADRRLQQQYSLELDGKRHFLAGNLAKRRGDVGRALQHYQAAIETDVLRLEYRLADATLRLRLGDAEGARRELEAFLQLTGNRDPKLLALLGRIHWAQSNMAGAIDYLKAAAGARTLRERGELQRDLRDLALVYYSQGDLRSGHLALRTALRHGNLLANLLSSSLLWLLVLLAVVAMQLIGESRIEPTSAVEVVEGPEPWSVGDVYRTLLLGLLGAGLISLGYSYLVYHNPLAIVTPLQSNTVRAIFLIALAIMLSLLSIWRVQRNRWDAMEVLIGRSHGIPLGVLIGLGLLGVTLLYLAYAPPVPWLGSFYLNFAQLTPTLLGAVVVLPLLELFFRSFALPPMLHRYGASLAIAISTGLYALLLGSPLVLLLIAGAALGEGFRRTGSGLTPLIAQWVFYLGLIMVTTFSGWSRALFL
;
A
#
# COMPACT_ATOMS: atom_id res chain seq x y z
N MET A 1 -54.94 -58.63 33.66
CA MET A 1 -54.23 -57.37 33.95
C MET A 1 -53.12 -56.99 32.95
N ARG A 2 -52.73 -57.85 31.98
CA ARG A 2 -51.75 -57.51 30.94
C ARG A 2 -52.34 -56.85 29.68
N ILE A 3 -53.59 -57.13 29.35
CA ILE A 3 -54.26 -56.59 28.14
C ILE A 3 -54.67 -55.12 28.32
N VAL A 4 -55.03 -54.71 29.55
CA VAL A 4 -55.37 -53.31 29.87
C VAL A 4 -54.13 -52.40 29.87
N LEU A 5 -52.95 -52.94 30.22
CA LEU A 5 -51.70 -52.18 30.23
C LEU A 5 -51.17 -51.91 28.80
N LEU A 6 -51.40 -52.84 27.86
CA LEU A 6 -51.05 -52.69 26.44
C LEU A 6 -51.98 -51.71 25.71
N ALA A 7 -53.25 -51.64 26.09
CA ALA A 7 -54.18 -50.65 25.57
C ALA A 7 -53.88 -49.22 26.08
N LEU A 8 -53.40 -49.08 27.32
CA LEU A 8 -52.96 -47.78 27.87
C LEU A 8 -51.64 -47.29 27.25
N LEU A 9 -50.73 -48.20 26.87
CA LEU A 9 -49.48 -47.85 26.17
C LEU A 9 -49.69 -47.50 24.70
N ALA A 10 -50.74 -48.01 24.06
CA ALA A 10 -51.12 -47.65 22.69
C ALA A 10 -51.85 -46.30 22.60
N SER A 11 -52.54 -45.87 23.67
CA SER A 11 -53.23 -44.57 23.72
C SER A 11 -52.36 -43.40 24.20
N LEU A 12 -51.17 -43.68 24.74
CA LEU A 12 -50.15 -42.66 25.07
C LEU A 12 -49.20 -42.32 23.91
N GLY A 13 -49.28 -43.07 22.79
CA GLY A 13 -48.45 -42.84 21.60
C GLY A 13 -48.98 -41.79 20.61
N SER A 14 -50.20 -41.26 20.80
CA SER A 14 -50.89 -40.41 19.82
C SER A 14 -50.94 -38.91 20.19
N LEU A 15 -50.18 -38.46 21.19
CA LEU A 15 -50.10 -37.05 21.60
C LEU A 15 -48.67 -36.50 21.69
N ALA A 16 -47.74 -37.06 20.90
CA ALA A 16 -46.55 -36.29 20.53
C ALA A 16 -46.97 -35.36 19.38
N PRO A 17 -46.99 -34.02 19.52
CA PRO A 17 -47.07 -33.17 18.34
C PRO A 17 -45.90 -33.57 17.45
N ALA A 18 -46.20 -34.05 16.25
CA ALA A 18 -45.24 -34.15 15.18
C ALA A 18 -44.67 -32.74 15.00
N GLN A 19 -43.54 -32.44 15.65
CA GLN A 19 -42.74 -31.28 15.34
C GLN A 19 -42.19 -31.55 13.95
N GLY A 20 -43.01 -31.23 12.95
CA GLY A 20 -42.72 -31.47 11.55
C GLY A 20 -41.39 -30.83 11.23
N LEU A 21 -40.47 -31.64 10.71
CA LEU A 21 -39.28 -31.20 10.00
C LEU A 21 -39.72 -30.22 8.90
N ASN A 22 -39.78 -28.94 9.22
CA ASN A 22 -40.24 -27.89 8.33
C ASN A 22 -39.01 -27.11 7.85
N ALA A 23 -38.85 -27.01 6.52
CA ALA A 23 -37.79 -26.22 5.90
C ALA A 23 -37.70 -24.80 6.46
N MET A 24 -38.84 -24.20 6.81
CA MET A 24 -38.91 -22.86 7.40
C MET A 24 -38.23 -22.76 8.76
N ILE A 25 -38.27 -23.81 9.60
CA ILE A 25 -37.61 -23.80 10.91
C ILE A 25 -36.09 -23.75 10.74
N PHE A 26 -35.55 -24.58 9.84
CA PHE A 26 -34.13 -24.58 9.53
C PHE A 26 -33.69 -23.27 8.87
N TYR A 27 -34.55 -22.66 8.04
CA TYR A 27 -34.29 -21.34 7.47
C TYR A 27 -34.24 -20.24 8.56
N GLN A 28 -35.18 -20.23 9.50
CA GLN A 28 -35.15 -19.27 10.62
C GLN A 28 -33.93 -19.48 11.52
N GLN A 29 -33.51 -20.73 11.74
CA GLN A 29 -32.25 -21.03 12.43
C GLN A 29 -31.04 -20.48 11.65
N CYS A 30 -31.04 -20.65 10.32
CA CYS A 30 -30.00 -20.09 9.46
C CYS A 30 -29.89 -18.57 9.63
N LEU A 31 -31.00 -17.84 9.54
CA LEU A 31 -31.02 -16.38 9.73
C LEU A 31 -30.54 -15.98 11.13
N ARG A 32 -30.91 -16.74 12.16
CA ARG A 32 -30.48 -16.46 13.54
C ARG A 32 -28.97 -16.66 13.72
N PHE A 33 -28.41 -17.72 13.15
CA PHE A 33 -26.96 -17.96 13.19
C PHE A 33 -26.20 -16.96 12.30
N GLU A 34 -26.76 -16.57 11.15
CA GLU A 34 -26.24 -15.51 10.29
C GLU A 34 -26.14 -14.19 11.06
N ALA A 35 -27.23 -13.78 11.71
CA ALA A 35 -27.28 -12.59 12.57
C ALA A 35 -26.33 -12.69 13.79
N GLY A 36 -26.16 -13.90 14.32
CA GLY A 36 -25.21 -14.19 15.40
C GLY A 36 -23.74 -14.29 14.97
N GLY A 37 -23.45 -14.26 13.67
CA GLY A 37 -22.10 -14.35 13.11
C GLY A 37 -21.48 -15.75 13.08
N ASP A 38 -22.21 -16.80 13.46
CA ASP A 38 -21.77 -18.19 13.32
C ASP A 38 -22.08 -18.70 11.92
N LEU A 39 -21.28 -18.24 10.96
CA LEU A 39 -21.50 -18.44 9.53
C LEU A 39 -21.44 -19.91 9.09
N GLU A 40 -20.62 -20.75 9.73
CA GLU A 40 -20.53 -22.18 9.37
C GLU A 40 -21.79 -22.93 9.85
N THR A 41 -22.25 -22.66 11.07
CA THR A 41 -23.50 -23.24 11.56
C THR A 41 -24.69 -22.72 10.76
N ALA A 42 -24.71 -21.41 10.45
CA ALA A 42 -25.73 -20.80 9.59
C ALA A 42 -25.79 -21.49 8.23
N ARG A 43 -24.63 -21.71 7.59
CA ARG A 43 -24.51 -22.42 6.32
C ARG A 43 -25.15 -23.80 6.40
N GLN A 44 -24.83 -24.57 7.44
CA GLN A 44 -25.39 -25.92 7.61
C GLN A 44 -26.91 -25.88 7.82
N SER A 45 -27.42 -24.96 8.63
CA SER A 45 -28.87 -24.77 8.82
C SER A 45 -29.57 -24.41 7.50
N CYS A 46 -28.99 -23.54 6.68
CA CYS A 46 -29.52 -23.21 5.36
C CYS A 46 -29.50 -24.42 4.41
N LEU A 47 -28.44 -25.23 4.42
CA LEU A 47 -28.37 -26.46 3.63
C LEU A 47 -29.46 -27.46 4.05
N ASN A 48 -29.71 -27.62 5.35
CA ASN A 48 -30.79 -28.49 5.84
C ASN A 48 -32.17 -27.99 5.40
N ALA A 49 -32.39 -26.67 5.38
CA ALA A 49 -33.62 -26.09 4.84
C ALA A 49 -33.81 -26.42 3.35
N LEU A 50 -32.73 -26.32 2.57
CA LEU A 50 -32.74 -26.61 1.13
C LEU A 50 -32.82 -28.10 0.80
N GLN A 51 -32.39 -28.99 1.71
CA GLN A 51 -32.62 -30.43 1.56
C GLN A 51 -34.11 -30.77 1.63
N LEU A 52 -34.85 -30.09 2.52
CA LEU A 52 -36.30 -30.28 2.66
C LEU A 52 -37.09 -29.56 1.57
N ASN A 53 -36.64 -28.37 1.16
CA ASN A 53 -37.22 -27.62 0.05
C ASN A 53 -36.13 -26.99 -0.84
N PRO A 54 -35.73 -27.66 -1.93
CA PRO A 54 -34.68 -27.17 -2.83
C PRO A 54 -35.03 -25.85 -3.54
N GLN A 55 -36.31 -25.52 -3.67
CA GLN A 55 -36.80 -24.34 -4.40
C GLN A 55 -37.03 -23.12 -3.50
N LEU A 56 -36.69 -23.20 -2.21
CA LEU A 56 -36.85 -22.09 -1.27
C LEU A 56 -35.86 -20.96 -1.60
N SER A 57 -36.30 -19.97 -2.40
CA SER A 57 -35.48 -18.85 -2.89
C SER A 57 -34.78 -18.09 -1.78
N ASP A 58 -35.48 -17.87 -0.67
CA ASP A 58 -34.97 -17.07 0.45
C ASP A 58 -33.83 -17.80 1.18
N ALA A 59 -33.94 -19.12 1.34
CA ALA A 59 -32.87 -19.95 1.89
C ALA A 59 -31.68 -20.06 0.92
N GLN A 60 -31.92 -20.11 -0.39
CA GLN A 60 -30.85 -20.04 -1.38
C GLN A 60 -30.12 -18.68 -1.32
N LEU A 61 -30.85 -17.58 -1.15
CA LEU A 61 -30.28 -16.23 -1.06
C LEU A 61 -29.47 -16.05 0.22
N ALA A 62 -30.01 -16.46 1.37
CA ALA A 62 -29.29 -16.44 2.64
C ALA A 62 -28.02 -17.30 2.60
N LEU A 63 -28.10 -18.51 2.03
CA LEU A 63 -26.94 -19.36 1.84
C LEU A 63 -25.87 -18.68 0.96
N ALA A 64 -26.27 -17.99 -0.11
CA ALA A 64 -25.33 -17.26 -0.95
C ALA A 64 -24.65 -16.11 -0.20
N ARG A 65 -25.36 -15.35 0.64
CA ARG A 65 -24.75 -14.30 1.49
C ARG A 65 -23.71 -14.89 2.44
N ILE A 66 -24.04 -16.00 3.08
CA ILE A 66 -23.15 -16.73 3.99
C ILE A 66 -21.92 -17.26 3.24
N GLU A 67 -22.12 -17.86 2.06
CA GLU A 67 -21.05 -18.35 1.20
C GLU A 67 -20.11 -17.20 0.77
N ILE A 68 -20.63 -16.00 0.45
CA ILE A 68 -19.82 -14.81 0.17
C ILE A 68 -19.00 -14.41 1.39
N ALA A 69 -19.62 -14.38 2.58
CA ALA A 69 -18.96 -14.00 3.83
C ALA A 69 -17.84 -15.00 4.21
N LEU A 70 -18.03 -16.28 3.92
CA LEU A 70 -17.03 -17.35 4.10
C LEU A 70 -15.96 -17.38 2.99
N GLY A 71 -16.13 -16.60 1.91
CA GLY A 71 -15.20 -16.58 0.77
C GLY A 71 -15.43 -17.67 -0.28
N ASN A 72 -16.50 -18.45 -0.17
CA ASN A 72 -16.92 -19.48 -1.12
C ASN A 72 -17.62 -18.87 -2.36
N LEU A 73 -16.94 -17.94 -3.04
CA LEU A 73 -17.52 -17.08 -4.07
C LEU A 73 -18.08 -17.84 -5.28
N GLY A 74 -17.46 -18.96 -5.66
CA GLY A 74 -17.88 -19.74 -6.83
C GLY A 74 -19.25 -20.42 -6.64
N GLN A 75 -19.52 -20.97 -5.46
CA GLN A 75 -20.82 -21.60 -5.15
C GLN A 75 -21.92 -20.55 -5.06
N ALA A 76 -21.63 -19.44 -4.37
CA ALA A 76 -22.55 -18.31 -4.26
C ALA A 76 -22.93 -17.75 -5.64
N GLU A 77 -21.95 -17.59 -6.54
CA GLU A 77 -22.17 -17.05 -7.88
C GLU A 77 -23.13 -17.91 -8.71
N ILE A 78 -22.94 -19.24 -8.72
CA ILE A 78 -23.82 -20.16 -9.45
C ILE A 78 -25.26 -20.02 -8.93
N ARG A 79 -25.43 -20.00 -7.61
CA ARG A 79 -26.73 -19.90 -6.94
C ARG A 79 -27.43 -18.59 -7.25
N LEU A 80 -26.72 -17.47 -7.15
CA LEU A 80 -27.28 -16.13 -7.42
C LEU A 80 -27.64 -15.93 -8.89
N ARG A 81 -26.92 -16.53 -9.84
CA ARG A 81 -27.28 -16.50 -11.27
C ARG A 81 -28.61 -17.18 -11.54
N ALA A 82 -28.93 -18.26 -10.83
CA ALA A 82 -30.24 -18.90 -10.92
C ALA A 82 -31.35 -18.00 -10.35
N LEU A 83 -31.09 -17.35 -9.20
CA LEU A 83 -32.04 -16.46 -8.53
C LEU A 83 -32.26 -15.13 -9.26
N ARG A 84 -31.30 -14.67 -10.07
CA ARG A 84 -31.39 -13.42 -10.84
C ARG A 84 -32.62 -13.36 -11.76
N GLN A 85 -33.08 -14.51 -12.27
CA GLN A 85 -34.28 -14.59 -13.12
C GLN A 85 -35.59 -14.35 -12.34
N GLY A 86 -35.58 -14.53 -11.02
CA GLY A 86 -36.73 -14.32 -10.13
C GLY A 86 -37.08 -12.85 -9.90
N GLY A 87 -36.29 -11.90 -10.42
CA GLY A 87 -36.64 -10.49 -10.49
C GLY A 87 -36.23 -9.60 -9.31
N GLY A 88 -35.67 -10.16 -8.23
CA GLY A 88 -35.14 -9.36 -7.12
C GLY A 88 -33.85 -8.59 -7.48
N ALA A 89 -33.66 -7.40 -6.90
CA ALA A 89 -32.42 -6.64 -7.06
C ALA A 89 -31.25 -7.23 -6.23
N GLU A 90 -31.54 -7.87 -5.09
CA GLU A 90 -30.53 -8.37 -4.16
C GLU A 90 -29.56 -9.39 -4.79
N PRO A 91 -30.02 -10.41 -5.56
CA PRO A 91 -29.09 -11.32 -6.23
C PRO A 91 -28.10 -10.61 -7.17
N ILE A 92 -28.54 -9.53 -7.81
CA ILE A 92 -27.74 -8.75 -8.76
C ILE A 92 -26.68 -7.93 -8.01
N VAL A 93 -27.05 -7.31 -6.88
CA VAL A 93 -26.13 -6.58 -6.00
C VAL A 93 -25.06 -7.52 -5.42
N LEU A 94 -25.45 -8.74 -4.99
CA LEU A 94 -24.51 -9.74 -4.48
C LEU A 94 -23.58 -10.28 -5.58
N LEU A 95 -24.09 -10.48 -6.80
CA LEU A 95 -23.25 -10.83 -7.95
C LEU A 95 -22.24 -9.72 -8.27
N ALA A 96 -22.64 -8.45 -8.13
CA ALA A 96 -21.72 -7.33 -8.31
C ALA A 96 -20.62 -7.33 -7.23
N ASP A 97 -20.94 -7.64 -5.97
CA ASP A 97 -19.92 -7.80 -4.91
C ASP A 97 -18.93 -8.93 -5.25
N ILE A 98 -19.43 -10.09 -5.69
CA ILE A 98 -18.58 -11.21 -6.10
C ILE A 98 -17.67 -10.81 -7.27
N ALA A 99 -18.23 -10.22 -8.33
CA ALA A 99 -17.47 -9.78 -9.49
C ALA A 99 -16.38 -8.78 -9.10
N LEU A 100 -16.68 -7.85 -8.19
CA LEU A 100 -15.74 -6.86 -7.69
C LEU A 100 -14.62 -7.50 -6.86
N ARG A 101 -14.92 -8.48 -6.01
CA ARG A 101 -13.94 -9.23 -5.22
C ARG A 101 -13.01 -10.06 -6.10
N GLN A 102 -13.53 -10.61 -7.19
CA GLN A 102 -12.77 -11.36 -8.19
C GLN A 102 -12.02 -10.44 -9.20
N GLY A 103 -12.16 -9.11 -9.09
CA GLY A 103 -11.48 -8.16 -9.98
C GLY A 103 -12.11 -8.01 -11.38
N ARG A 104 -13.31 -8.58 -11.61
CA ARG A 104 -14.06 -8.46 -12.86
C ARG A 104 -14.78 -7.10 -12.93
N LEU A 105 -14.02 -6.04 -13.17
CA LEU A 105 -14.50 -4.65 -13.08
C LEU A 105 -15.57 -4.30 -14.14
N ALA A 106 -15.49 -4.88 -15.34
CA ALA A 106 -16.48 -4.68 -16.40
C ALA A 106 -17.83 -5.33 -16.04
N ASP A 107 -17.78 -6.59 -15.56
CA ASP A 107 -18.95 -7.32 -15.09
C ASP A 107 -19.61 -6.61 -13.91
N THR A 108 -18.80 -6.13 -12.97
CA THR A 108 -19.28 -5.35 -11.81
C THR A 108 -20.09 -4.15 -12.27
N GLU A 109 -19.59 -3.37 -13.23
CA GLU A 109 -20.31 -2.20 -13.75
C GLU A 109 -21.61 -2.57 -14.46
N ALA A 110 -21.60 -3.63 -15.26
CA ALA A 110 -22.80 -4.12 -15.93
C ALA A 110 -23.88 -4.54 -14.91
N LEU A 111 -23.48 -5.29 -13.88
CA LEU A 111 -24.36 -5.75 -12.80
C LEU A 111 -24.89 -4.57 -11.96
N LEU A 112 -24.06 -3.57 -11.64
CA LEU A 112 -24.51 -2.40 -10.89
C LEU A 112 -25.52 -1.55 -11.69
N ARG A 113 -25.33 -1.40 -13.01
CA ARG A 113 -26.31 -0.73 -13.89
C ARG A 113 -27.63 -1.48 -13.99
N GLU A 114 -27.59 -2.80 -13.90
CA GLU A 114 -28.79 -3.62 -13.88
C GLU A 114 -29.49 -3.57 -12.52
N ALA A 115 -28.74 -3.63 -11.42
CA ALA A 115 -29.27 -3.46 -10.07
C ALA A 115 -29.96 -2.11 -9.92
N ASP A 116 -29.38 -1.02 -10.44
CA ASP A 116 -29.97 0.31 -10.45
C ASP A 116 -31.34 0.34 -11.17
N ARG A 117 -31.42 -0.26 -12.37
CA ARG A 117 -32.69 -0.39 -13.11
C ARG A 117 -33.74 -1.20 -12.34
N ARG A 118 -33.33 -2.23 -11.59
CA ARG A 118 -34.25 -3.05 -10.81
C ARG A 118 -34.70 -2.35 -9.53
N LEU A 119 -33.82 -1.61 -8.88
CA LEU A 119 -34.13 -0.78 -7.70
C LEU A 119 -35.07 0.39 -8.03
N GLN A 120 -35.02 0.93 -9.25
CA GLN A 120 -36.01 1.90 -9.72
C GLN A 120 -37.43 1.33 -9.78
N GLN A 121 -37.57 0.01 -9.97
CA GLN A 121 -38.87 -0.67 -10.02
C GLN A 121 -39.30 -1.16 -8.63
N GLN A 122 -38.36 -1.65 -7.84
CA GLN A 122 -38.59 -2.13 -6.48
C GLN A 122 -37.56 -1.51 -5.54
N TYR A 123 -37.89 -0.33 -5.03
CA TYR A 123 -36.98 0.44 -4.20
C TYR A 123 -36.73 -0.25 -2.86
N SER A 124 -35.46 -0.36 -2.49
CA SER A 124 -34.99 -0.82 -1.19
C SER A 124 -33.83 0.03 -0.76
N LEU A 125 -34.00 0.76 0.35
CA LEU A 125 -33.00 1.68 0.88
C LEU A 125 -31.67 0.97 1.20
N GLU A 126 -31.75 -0.23 1.80
CA GLU A 126 -30.57 -1.03 2.16
C GLU A 126 -29.76 -1.45 0.92
N LEU A 127 -30.46 -1.98 -0.09
CA LEU A 127 -29.83 -2.43 -1.33
C LEU A 127 -29.27 -1.26 -2.14
N ASP A 128 -29.94 -0.11 -2.08
CA ASP A 128 -29.49 1.11 -2.73
C ASP A 128 -28.17 1.63 -2.13
N GLY A 129 -28.09 1.66 -0.80
CA GLY A 129 -26.85 1.97 -0.10
C GLY A 129 -25.73 0.99 -0.41
N LYS A 130 -26.04 -0.32 -0.44
CA LYS A 130 -25.04 -1.35 -0.79
C LYS A 130 -24.55 -1.20 -2.22
N ARG A 131 -25.46 -0.91 -3.16
CA ARG A 131 -25.16 -0.63 -4.56
C ARG A 131 -24.21 0.57 -4.67
N HIS A 132 -24.50 1.68 -3.99
CA HIS A 132 -23.64 2.86 -3.96
C HIS A 132 -22.26 2.54 -3.37
N PHE A 133 -22.20 1.79 -2.27
CA PHE A 133 -20.94 1.34 -1.69
C PHE A 133 -20.09 0.50 -2.66
N LEU A 134 -20.72 -0.42 -3.41
CA LEU A 134 -20.03 -1.22 -4.43
C LEU A 134 -19.57 -0.36 -5.61
N ALA A 135 -20.38 0.60 -6.05
CA ALA A 135 -20.00 1.57 -7.08
C ALA A 135 -18.81 2.44 -6.63
N GLY A 136 -18.77 2.85 -5.36
CA GLY A 136 -17.63 3.57 -4.78
C GLY A 136 -16.37 2.73 -4.75
N ASN A 137 -16.48 1.45 -4.39
CA ASN A 137 -15.33 0.53 -4.44
C ASN A 137 -14.85 0.24 -5.87
N LEU A 138 -15.77 0.14 -6.84
CA LEU A 138 -15.45 0.01 -8.26
C LEU A 138 -14.70 1.25 -8.77
N ALA A 139 -15.23 2.45 -8.48
CA ALA A 139 -14.60 3.73 -8.84
C ALA A 139 -13.21 3.85 -8.22
N LYS A 140 -13.05 3.48 -6.93
CA LYS A 140 -11.76 3.41 -6.23
C LYS A 140 -10.78 2.48 -6.95
N ARG A 141 -11.21 1.27 -7.34
CA ARG A 141 -10.35 0.32 -8.09
C ARG A 141 -9.97 0.82 -9.48
N ARG A 142 -10.81 1.64 -10.12
CA ARG A 142 -10.51 2.30 -11.41
C ARG A 142 -9.64 3.54 -11.27
N GLY A 143 -9.41 4.01 -10.04
CA GLY A 143 -8.69 5.25 -9.79
C GLY A 143 -9.52 6.52 -9.89
N ASP A 144 -10.82 6.40 -10.08
CA ASP A 144 -11.74 7.52 -10.10
C ASP A 144 -12.12 7.90 -8.66
N VAL A 145 -11.16 8.53 -7.97
CA VAL A 145 -11.26 8.90 -6.56
C VAL A 145 -12.44 9.83 -6.30
N GLY A 146 -12.68 10.79 -7.19
CA GLY A 146 -13.77 11.75 -7.06
C GLY A 146 -15.13 11.05 -7.05
N ARG A 147 -15.37 10.17 -8.03
CA ARG A 147 -16.61 9.36 -8.04
C ARG A 147 -16.68 8.38 -6.89
N ALA A 148 -15.54 7.83 -6.43
CA ALA A 148 -15.52 6.94 -5.29
C ALA A 148 -16.07 7.62 -4.02
N LEU A 149 -15.61 8.83 -3.71
CA LEU A 149 -16.10 9.62 -2.57
C LEU A 149 -17.58 9.98 -2.73
N GLN A 150 -18.02 10.40 -3.92
CA GLN A 150 -19.43 10.69 -4.19
C GLN A 150 -20.33 9.47 -3.92
N HIS A 151 -19.91 8.29 -4.38
CA HIS A 151 -20.66 7.07 -4.15
C HIS A 151 -20.64 6.60 -2.70
N TYR A 152 -19.54 6.79 -1.96
CA TYR A 152 -19.54 6.50 -0.53
C TYR A 152 -20.45 7.46 0.25
N GLN A 153 -20.46 8.75 -0.09
CA GLN A 153 -21.37 9.73 0.50
C GLN A 153 -22.83 9.32 0.25
N ALA A 154 -23.20 8.97 -0.98
CA ALA A 154 -24.55 8.47 -1.30
C ALA A 154 -24.91 7.18 -0.52
N ALA A 155 -23.93 6.30 -0.27
CA ALA A 155 -24.15 5.12 0.56
C ALA A 155 -24.38 5.50 2.04
N ILE A 156 -23.67 6.49 2.57
CA ILE A 156 -23.82 6.98 3.95
C ILE A 156 -25.17 7.70 4.12
N GLU A 157 -25.63 8.43 3.10
CA GLU A 157 -26.93 9.12 3.12
C GLU A 157 -28.11 8.14 3.16
N THR A 158 -27.98 6.97 2.54
CA THR A 158 -29.03 5.93 2.58
C THR A 158 -29.04 5.17 3.91
N ASP A 159 -27.88 4.87 4.50
CA ASP A 159 -27.79 4.28 5.83
C ASP A 159 -26.70 4.95 6.68
N VAL A 160 -27.15 5.91 7.48
CA VAL A 160 -26.31 6.76 8.35
C VAL A 160 -25.61 5.94 9.45
N LEU A 161 -26.17 4.77 9.82
CA LEU A 161 -25.70 3.91 10.91
C LEU A 161 -24.75 2.80 10.42
N ARG A 162 -24.60 2.61 9.11
CA ARG A 162 -23.69 1.60 8.55
C ARG A 162 -22.23 2.01 8.69
N LEU A 163 -21.54 1.40 9.66
CA LEU A 163 -20.11 1.65 9.91
C LEU A 163 -19.24 1.38 8.66
N GLU A 164 -19.54 0.33 7.89
CA GLU A 164 -18.73 -0.06 6.73
C GLU A 164 -18.59 1.05 5.68
N TYR A 165 -19.63 1.85 5.47
CA TYR A 165 -19.63 2.91 4.46
C TYR A 165 -18.71 4.06 4.89
N ARG A 166 -18.81 4.46 6.16
CA ARG A 166 -17.97 5.50 6.76
C ARG A 166 -16.51 5.09 6.86
N LEU A 167 -16.24 3.84 7.20
CA LEU A 167 -14.86 3.34 7.21
C LEU A 167 -14.22 3.41 5.82
N ALA A 168 -14.96 3.08 4.76
CA ALA A 168 -14.44 3.14 3.39
C ALA A 168 -14.19 4.58 2.93
N ASP A 169 -15.11 5.50 3.23
CA ASP A 169 -14.96 6.93 2.93
C ASP A 169 -13.77 7.54 3.70
N ALA A 170 -13.76 7.41 5.02
CA ALA A 170 -12.72 7.95 5.88
C ALA A 170 -11.33 7.36 5.57
N THR A 171 -11.24 6.07 5.23
CA THR A 171 -9.98 5.45 4.80
C THR A 171 -9.49 6.09 3.49
N LEU A 172 -10.38 6.34 2.54
CA LEU A 172 -10.02 6.98 1.27
C LEU A 172 -9.59 8.43 1.51
N ARG A 173 -10.35 9.21 2.29
CA ARG A 173 -9.98 10.58 2.68
C ARG A 173 -8.63 10.66 3.36
N LEU A 174 -8.36 9.76 4.32
CA LEU A 174 -7.06 9.68 4.99
C LEU A 174 -5.94 9.43 3.99
N ARG A 175 -6.12 8.53 3.00
CA ARG A 175 -5.11 8.33 1.93
C ARG A 175 -4.92 9.54 1.04
N LEU A 176 -5.93 10.39 0.89
CA LEU A 176 -5.88 11.64 0.12
C LEU A 176 -5.33 12.83 0.92
N GLY A 177 -4.97 12.62 2.19
CA GLY A 177 -4.48 13.68 3.07
C GLY A 177 -5.58 14.46 3.78
N ASP A 178 -6.87 14.17 3.52
CA ASP A 178 -8.01 14.76 4.23
C ASP A 178 -8.26 14.03 5.56
N ALA A 179 -7.24 14.05 6.43
CA ALA A 179 -7.33 13.47 7.77
C ALA A 179 -8.39 14.17 8.62
N GLU A 180 -8.58 15.48 8.43
CA GLU A 180 -9.54 16.27 9.20
C GLU A 180 -11.00 15.99 8.81
N GLY A 181 -11.29 15.86 7.51
CA GLY A 181 -12.59 15.37 7.05
C GLY A 181 -12.89 13.96 7.58
N ALA A 182 -11.91 13.05 7.46
CA ALA A 182 -12.04 11.68 7.97
C ALA A 182 -12.30 11.64 9.49
N ARG A 183 -11.58 12.46 10.26
CA ARG A 183 -11.75 12.55 11.72
C ARG A 183 -13.16 13.01 12.09
N ARG A 184 -13.59 14.15 11.54
CA ARG A 184 -14.89 14.75 11.88
C ARG A 184 -16.04 13.78 11.61
N GLU A 185 -15.98 13.06 10.49
CA GLU A 185 -17.02 12.10 10.13
C GLU A 185 -17.09 10.90 11.09
N LEU A 186 -15.93 10.30 11.42
CA LEU A 186 -15.88 9.13 12.28
C LEU A 186 -16.15 9.46 13.75
N GLU A 187 -15.69 10.62 14.24
CA GLU A 187 -16.01 11.08 15.59
C GLU A 187 -17.51 11.38 15.75
N ALA A 188 -18.13 12.03 14.75
CA ALA A 188 -19.57 12.28 14.77
C ALA A 188 -20.37 10.95 14.80
N PHE A 189 -19.94 9.95 14.03
CA PHE A 189 -20.53 8.62 14.07
C PHE A 189 -20.35 7.94 15.43
N LEU A 190 -19.16 8.03 16.02
CA LEU A 190 -18.87 7.47 17.34
C LEU A 190 -19.73 8.12 18.43
N GLN A 191 -19.92 9.44 18.38
CA GLN A 191 -20.78 10.18 19.31
C GLN A 191 -22.25 9.79 19.16
N LEU A 192 -22.73 9.61 17.93
CA LEU A 192 -24.11 9.23 17.64
C LEU A 192 -24.44 7.80 18.10
N THR A 193 -23.52 6.87 17.88
CA THR A 193 -23.80 5.43 18.04
C THR A 193 -23.22 4.82 19.31
N GLY A 194 -22.20 5.45 19.92
CA GLY A 194 -21.41 4.84 20.98
C GLY A 194 -20.65 3.58 20.55
N ASN A 195 -20.55 3.31 19.25
CA ASN A 195 -19.99 2.07 18.71
C ASN A 195 -18.49 1.96 19.01
N ARG A 196 -18.08 0.86 19.65
CA ARG A 196 -16.68 0.58 20.03
C ARG A 196 -16.01 -0.47 19.14
N ASP A 197 -16.44 -0.63 17.89
CA ASP A 197 -15.83 -1.55 16.93
C ASP A 197 -14.30 -1.30 16.83
N PRO A 198 -13.46 -2.33 16.98
CA PRO A 198 -12.01 -2.18 16.93
C PRO A 198 -11.49 -1.52 15.64
N LYS A 199 -12.16 -1.74 14.49
CA LYS A 199 -11.77 -1.15 13.20
C LYS A 199 -11.99 0.36 13.18
N LEU A 200 -13.09 0.83 13.76
CA LEU A 200 -13.38 2.25 13.91
C LEU A 200 -12.34 2.92 14.81
N LEU A 201 -12.09 2.35 15.98
CA LEU A 201 -11.12 2.86 16.95
C LEU A 201 -9.71 2.87 16.36
N ALA A 202 -9.29 1.79 15.67
CA ALA A 202 -7.98 1.72 15.04
C ALA A 202 -7.81 2.81 13.96
N LEU A 203 -8.83 3.03 13.13
CA LEU A 203 -8.78 4.04 12.08
C LEU A 203 -8.74 5.46 12.67
N LEU A 204 -9.56 5.76 13.68
CA LEU A 204 -9.49 7.03 14.42
C LEU A 204 -8.10 7.24 15.02
N GLY A 205 -7.52 6.23 15.66
CA GLY A 205 -6.17 6.30 16.21
C GLY A 205 -5.11 6.65 15.16
N ARG A 206 -5.18 6.04 13.97
CA ARG A 206 -4.28 6.37 12.84
C ARG A 206 -4.52 7.77 12.27
N ILE A 207 -5.77 8.23 12.24
CA ILE A 207 -6.11 9.59 11.81
C ILE A 207 -5.51 10.61 12.79
N HIS A 208 -5.70 10.43 14.10
CA HIS A 208 -5.09 11.26 15.13
C HIS A 208 -3.57 11.26 15.05
N TRP A 209 -2.96 10.10 14.79
CA TRP A 209 -1.51 10.00 14.60
C TRP A 209 -1.04 10.82 13.40
N ALA A 210 -1.74 10.72 12.27
CA ALA A 210 -1.42 11.49 11.07
C ALA A 210 -1.51 13.01 11.29
N GLN A 211 -2.40 13.44 12.20
CA GLN A 211 -2.57 14.84 12.61
C GLN A 211 -1.65 15.28 13.77
N SER A 212 -0.67 14.48 14.17
CA SER A 212 0.18 14.73 15.34
C SER A 212 -0.56 14.80 16.70
N ASN A 213 -1.85 14.42 16.77
CA ASN A 213 -2.57 14.30 18.03
C ASN A 213 -2.22 12.96 18.69
N MET A 214 -1.03 12.90 19.29
CA MET A 214 -0.48 11.65 19.83
C MET A 214 -1.30 11.11 21.01
N ALA A 215 -1.91 11.98 21.83
CA ALA A 215 -2.75 11.54 22.96
C ALA A 215 -3.98 10.78 22.46
N GLY A 216 -4.74 11.38 21.53
CA GLY A 216 -5.88 10.72 20.90
C GLY A 216 -5.48 9.43 20.16
N ALA A 217 -4.35 9.45 19.46
CA ALA A 217 -3.82 8.27 18.77
C ALA A 217 -3.59 7.10 19.74
N ILE A 218 -2.95 7.36 20.87
CA ILE A 218 -2.68 6.36 21.92
C ILE A 218 -3.98 5.80 22.48
N ASP A 219 -4.93 6.66 22.84
CA ASP A 219 -6.17 6.24 23.47
C ASP A 219 -7.00 5.33 22.55
N TYR A 220 -7.17 5.75 21.30
CA TYR A 220 -7.93 4.98 20.32
C TYR A 220 -7.23 3.68 19.90
N LEU A 221 -5.91 3.68 19.68
CA LEU A 221 -5.17 2.46 19.31
C LEU A 221 -5.11 1.46 20.47
N LYS A 222 -4.99 1.93 21.72
CA LYS A 222 -5.10 1.07 22.90
C LYS A 222 -6.48 0.43 23.00
N ALA A 223 -7.53 1.23 22.85
CA ALA A 223 -8.90 0.75 22.91
C ALA A 223 -9.18 -0.28 21.80
N ALA A 224 -8.68 -0.02 20.58
CA ALA A 224 -8.77 -0.97 19.47
C ALA A 224 -8.05 -2.28 19.79
N ALA A 225 -6.79 -2.22 20.22
CA ALA A 225 -6.00 -3.40 20.56
C ALA A 225 -6.62 -4.21 21.70
N GLY A 226 -7.19 -3.55 22.70
CA GLY A 226 -7.88 -4.20 23.83
C GLY A 226 -9.20 -4.88 23.45
N ALA A 227 -9.87 -4.41 22.40
CA ALA A 227 -11.15 -4.95 21.93
C ALA A 227 -10.99 -6.07 20.87
N ARG A 228 -9.78 -6.30 20.34
CA ARG A 228 -9.54 -7.35 19.34
C ARG A 228 -9.44 -8.74 19.95
N THR A 229 -9.89 -9.72 19.17
CA THR A 229 -9.81 -11.14 19.55
C THR A 229 -8.59 -11.84 18.95
N LEU A 230 -8.27 -13.03 19.47
CA LEU A 230 -7.21 -13.91 18.93
C LEU A 230 -7.47 -14.40 17.50
N ARG A 231 -8.67 -14.22 16.93
CA ARG A 231 -8.95 -14.48 15.51
C ARG A 231 -8.42 -13.36 14.61
N GLU A 232 -8.24 -12.17 15.16
CA GLU A 232 -7.82 -10.96 14.44
C GLU A 232 -6.34 -10.63 14.67
N ARG A 233 -5.47 -11.65 14.84
CA ARG A 233 -4.06 -11.45 15.24
C ARG A 233 -3.29 -10.52 14.32
N GLY A 234 -3.52 -10.60 13.01
CA GLY A 234 -2.81 -9.76 12.05
C GLY A 234 -3.14 -8.27 12.20
N GLU A 235 -4.41 -7.96 12.48
CA GLU A 235 -4.84 -6.59 12.70
C GLU A 235 -4.46 -6.10 14.10
N LEU A 236 -4.51 -6.96 15.13
CA LEU A 236 -3.97 -6.67 16.45
C LEU A 236 -2.47 -6.34 16.39
N GLN A 237 -1.71 -7.12 15.62
CA GLN A 237 -0.29 -6.87 15.40
C GLN A 237 -0.06 -5.50 14.75
N ARG A 238 -0.89 -5.13 13.76
CA ARG A 238 -0.79 -3.83 13.09
C ARG A 238 -1.04 -2.69 14.07
N ASP A 239 -2.11 -2.76 14.86
CA ASP A 239 -2.47 -1.71 15.82
C ASP A 239 -1.41 -1.56 16.92
N LEU A 240 -0.83 -2.66 17.41
CA LEU A 240 0.27 -2.62 18.38
C LEU A 240 1.58 -2.03 17.80
N ARG A 241 1.84 -2.22 16.50
CA ARG A 241 2.98 -1.59 15.82
C ARG A 241 2.79 -0.10 15.66
N ASP A 242 1.59 0.32 15.25
CA ASP A 242 1.24 1.73 15.16
C ASP A 242 1.37 2.39 16.54
N LEU A 243 0.83 1.74 17.58
CA LEU A 243 0.95 2.21 18.97
C LEU A 243 2.41 2.34 19.41
N ALA A 244 3.27 1.38 19.05
CA ALA A 244 4.70 1.45 19.36
C ALA A 244 5.38 2.67 18.72
N LEU A 245 5.05 2.95 17.45
CA LEU A 245 5.59 4.12 16.73
C LEU A 245 5.10 5.45 17.32
N VAL A 246 3.83 5.51 17.75
CA VAL A 246 3.28 6.68 18.45
C VAL A 246 3.96 6.91 19.80
N TYR A 247 4.28 5.84 20.54
CA TYR A 247 5.06 6.00 21.78
C TYR A 247 6.48 6.48 21.52
N TYR A 248 7.14 5.94 20.50
CA TYR A 248 8.48 6.38 20.14
C TYR A 248 8.50 7.84 19.66
N SER A 249 7.45 8.32 18.98
CA SER A 249 7.37 9.74 18.58
C SER A 249 7.23 10.67 19.77
N GLN A 250 6.64 10.21 20.88
CA GLN A 250 6.60 10.94 22.15
C GLN A 250 7.87 10.79 23.01
N GLY A 251 8.79 9.90 22.63
CA GLY A 251 9.97 9.56 23.44
C GLY A 251 9.69 8.57 24.57
N ASP A 252 8.50 7.98 24.66
CA ASP A 252 8.21 6.91 25.63
C ASP A 252 8.75 5.56 25.12
N LEU A 253 10.05 5.38 25.30
CA LEU A 253 10.76 4.17 24.87
C LEU A 253 10.26 2.92 25.60
N ARG A 254 9.81 3.04 26.85
CA ARG A 254 9.37 1.90 27.67
C ARG A 254 8.06 1.33 27.13
N SER A 255 7.06 2.19 26.97
CA SER A 255 5.76 1.77 26.44
C SER A 255 5.86 1.36 24.97
N GLY A 256 6.67 2.06 24.18
CA GLY A 256 6.93 1.71 22.79
C GLY A 256 7.56 0.32 22.65
N HIS A 257 8.57 -0.01 23.47
CA HIS A 257 9.18 -1.34 23.47
C HIS A 257 8.20 -2.43 23.92
N LEU A 258 7.37 -2.15 24.94
CA LEU A 258 6.35 -3.10 25.39
C LEU A 258 5.36 -3.40 24.25
N ALA A 259 4.80 -2.36 23.63
CA ALA A 259 3.87 -2.50 22.51
C ALA A 259 4.52 -3.27 21.35
N LEU A 260 5.75 -2.92 20.96
CA LEU A 260 6.47 -3.64 19.92
C LEU A 260 6.67 -5.11 20.27
N ARG A 261 7.18 -5.42 21.47
CA ARG A 261 7.39 -6.81 21.92
C ARG A 261 6.08 -7.60 21.91
N THR A 262 4.97 -7.00 22.33
CA THR A 262 3.65 -7.65 22.26
C THR A 262 3.21 -7.88 20.81
N ALA A 263 3.44 -6.93 19.90
CA ALA A 263 3.17 -7.11 18.48
C ALA A 263 3.98 -8.27 17.88
N LEU A 264 5.26 -8.37 18.25
CA LEU A 264 6.15 -9.43 17.76
C LEU A 264 5.74 -10.82 18.28
N ARG A 265 5.20 -10.92 19.49
CA ARG A 265 4.68 -12.19 20.05
C ARG A 265 3.43 -12.70 19.34
N HIS A 266 2.59 -11.79 18.86
CA HIS A 266 1.33 -12.13 18.17
C HIS A 266 1.46 -12.22 16.65
N GLY A 267 2.66 -11.99 16.12
CA GLY A 267 2.93 -11.90 14.70
C GLY A 267 4.03 -12.81 14.20
N ASN A 268 4.09 -13.01 12.89
CA ASN A 268 5.19 -13.73 12.26
C ASN A 268 6.28 -12.74 11.83
N LEU A 269 7.27 -12.53 12.71
CA LEU A 269 8.44 -11.68 12.47
C LEU A 269 9.16 -12.01 11.17
N LEU A 270 9.37 -13.31 10.93
CA LEU A 270 10.07 -13.80 9.75
C LEU A 270 9.29 -13.43 8.49
N ALA A 271 7.97 -13.66 8.48
CA ALA A 271 7.11 -13.30 7.36
C ALA A 271 7.12 -11.78 7.07
N ASN A 272 7.14 -10.93 8.10
CA ASN A 272 7.19 -9.48 7.91
C ASN A 272 8.57 -8.98 7.43
N LEU A 273 9.66 -9.55 7.95
CA LEU A 273 11.01 -9.22 7.49
C LEU A 273 11.23 -9.69 6.05
N LEU A 274 10.78 -10.91 5.74
CA LEU A 274 10.87 -11.53 4.42
C LEU A 274 10.01 -10.79 3.38
N SER A 275 8.87 -10.22 3.79
CA SER A 275 7.92 -9.57 2.88
C SER A 275 8.12 -8.07 2.68
N SER A 276 9.10 -7.41 3.31
CA SER A 276 9.30 -5.97 3.09
C SER A 276 10.77 -5.55 3.01
N SER A 277 11.68 -6.25 3.71
CA SER A 277 13.09 -5.84 3.78
C SER A 277 14.05 -6.85 3.16
N LEU A 278 13.59 -8.05 2.78
CA LEU A 278 14.44 -9.09 2.20
C LEU A 278 15.12 -8.63 0.92
N LEU A 279 14.38 -8.07 -0.03
CA LEU A 279 14.98 -7.58 -1.28
C LEU A 279 16.02 -6.50 -1.00
N TRP A 280 15.74 -5.60 -0.07
CA TRP A 280 16.69 -4.54 0.31
C TRP A 280 17.97 -5.13 0.90
N LEU A 281 17.83 -6.10 1.81
CA LEU A 281 18.96 -6.78 2.44
C LEU A 281 19.75 -7.63 1.45
N LEU A 282 19.08 -8.31 0.51
CA LEU A 282 19.73 -9.07 -0.56
C LEU A 282 20.53 -8.16 -1.49
N VAL A 283 19.98 -7.00 -1.87
CA VAL A 283 20.71 -6.01 -2.68
C VAL A 283 21.90 -5.46 -1.91
N LEU A 284 21.75 -5.16 -0.62
CA LEU A 284 22.86 -4.71 0.23
C LEU A 284 23.97 -5.76 0.28
N LEU A 285 23.62 -7.02 0.57
CA LEU A 285 24.58 -8.12 0.58
C LEU A 285 25.24 -8.33 -0.78
N ALA A 286 24.49 -8.19 -1.88
CA ALA A 286 25.03 -8.30 -3.23
C ALA A 286 26.05 -7.19 -3.52
N VAL A 287 25.77 -5.94 -3.14
CA VAL A 287 26.71 -4.82 -3.28
C VAL A 287 27.98 -5.07 -2.48
N VAL A 288 27.85 -5.52 -1.23
CA VAL A 288 29.02 -5.86 -0.37
C VAL A 288 29.81 -7.01 -0.99
N ALA A 289 29.16 -8.07 -1.49
CA ALA A 289 29.83 -9.19 -2.12
C ALA A 289 30.56 -8.77 -3.40
N MET A 290 29.94 -7.96 -4.27
CA MET A 290 30.57 -7.42 -5.48
C MET A 290 31.79 -6.56 -5.14
N GLN A 291 31.71 -5.78 -4.06
CA GLN A 291 32.83 -4.99 -3.57
C GLN A 291 33.99 -5.87 -3.11
N LEU A 292 33.71 -6.91 -2.30
CA LEU A 292 34.74 -7.86 -1.84
C LEU A 292 35.39 -8.62 -3.01
N ILE A 293 34.60 -9.04 -3.99
CA ILE A 293 35.10 -9.66 -5.22
C ILE A 293 35.96 -8.70 -6.03
N GLY A 294 35.57 -7.42 -6.09
CA GLY A 294 36.34 -6.37 -6.75
C GLY A 294 37.70 -6.18 -6.08
N GLU A 295 37.72 -6.06 -4.76
CA GLU A 295 38.95 -5.91 -3.97
C GLU A 295 39.87 -7.14 -4.06
N SER A 296 39.33 -8.36 -4.09
CA SER A 296 40.14 -9.58 -4.17
C SER A 296 40.88 -9.77 -5.50
N ARG A 297 40.52 -9.00 -6.54
CA ARG A 297 41.08 -9.11 -7.90
C ARG A 297 42.15 -8.06 -8.21
N ILE A 298 42.41 -7.13 -7.28
CA ILE A 298 43.39 -6.07 -7.48
C ILE A 298 44.78 -6.64 -7.26
N GLU A 299 45.62 -6.61 -8.30
CA GLU A 299 47.04 -6.93 -8.16
C GLU A 299 47.73 -5.85 -7.32
N PRO A 300 48.55 -6.19 -6.31
CA PRO A 300 49.28 -5.21 -5.52
C PRO A 300 50.34 -4.56 -6.41
N THR A 301 49.99 -3.42 -7.01
CA THR A 301 50.93 -2.61 -7.79
C THR A 301 51.69 -1.67 -6.85
N SER A 302 53.01 -1.85 -6.79
CA SER A 302 53.96 -1.03 -6.01
C SER A 302 54.65 0.04 -6.86
N ALA A 303 54.03 0.45 -7.97
CA ALA A 303 54.56 1.49 -8.83
C ALA A 303 53.86 2.82 -8.51
N VAL A 304 54.60 3.73 -7.87
CA VAL A 304 54.19 5.14 -7.75
C VAL A 304 54.30 5.76 -9.14
N GLU A 305 53.24 5.67 -9.94
CA GLU A 305 53.13 6.48 -11.16
C GLU A 305 52.95 7.94 -10.74
N VAL A 306 53.96 8.76 -11.04
CA VAL A 306 53.86 10.21 -10.94
C VAL A 306 52.98 10.67 -12.10
N VAL A 307 51.68 10.85 -11.82
CA VAL A 307 50.74 11.38 -12.80
C VAL A 307 50.89 12.90 -12.85
N GLU A 308 51.42 13.44 -13.95
CA GLU A 308 51.34 14.87 -14.25
C GLU A 308 49.90 15.23 -14.64
N GLY A 309 49.14 15.83 -13.72
CA GLY A 309 47.75 16.22 -13.95
C GLY A 309 46.95 16.45 -12.67
N PRO A 310 45.64 16.76 -12.79
CA PRO A 310 44.75 16.88 -11.64
C PRO A 310 44.58 15.51 -10.94
N GLU A 311 44.56 15.50 -9.60
CA GLU A 311 44.60 14.27 -8.81
C GLU A 311 43.28 13.47 -8.95
N PRO A 312 43.31 12.16 -9.24
CA PRO A 312 42.10 11.35 -9.24
C PRO A 312 41.55 11.19 -7.81
N TRP A 313 40.23 11.08 -7.66
CA TRP A 313 39.62 10.73 -6.36
C TRP A 313 39.37 9.23 -6.26
N SER A 314 39.36 8.72 -5.03
CA SER A 314 39.26 7.29 -4.76
C SER A 314 37.81 6.81 -4.57
N VAL A 315 37.60 5.49 -4.63
CA VAL A 315 36.33 4.87 -4.20
C VAL A 315 36.00 5.21 -2.74
N GLY A 316 37.01 5.40 -1.88
CA GLY A 316 36.81 5.86 -0.50
C GLY A 316 36.20 7.26 -0.42
N ASP A 317 36.55 8.16 -1.35
CA ASP A 317 35.97 9.49 -1.43
C ASP A 317 34.51 9.45 -1.87
N VAL A 318 34.14 8.49 -2.72
CA VAL A 318 32.75 8.24 -3.11
C VAL A 318 31.91 7.88 -1.89
N TYR A 319 32.34 6.89 -1.10
CA TYR A 319 31.61 6.48 0.10
C TYR A 319 31.58 7.57 1.17
N ARG A 320 32.68 8.30 1.37
CA ARG A 320 32.71 9.43 2.31
C ARG A 320 31.70 10.51 1.92
N THR A 321 31.64 10.84 0.63
CA THR A 321 30.69 11.82 0.09
C THR A 321 29.25 11.34 0.27
N LEU A 322 28.99 10.05 0.00
CA LEU A 322 27.68 9.43 0.22
C LEU A 322 27.24 9.51 1.68
N LEU A 323 28.12 9.13 2.61
CA LEU A 323 27.83 9.11 4.04
C LEU A 323 27.60 10.53 4.59
N LEU A 324 28.41 11.51 4.17
CA LEU A 324 28.22 12.91 4.55
C LEU A 324 26.92 13.49 3.98
N GLY A 325 26.58 13.17 2.72
CA GLY A 325 25.32 13.58 2.11
C GLY A 325 24.11 12.98 2.83
N LEU A 326 24.16 11.69 3.14
CA LEU A 326 23.13 10.99 3.92
C LEU A 326 22.94 11.58 5.32
N LEU A 327 24.03 11.83 6.03
CA LEU A 327 24.00 12.43 7.36
C LEU A 327 23.41 13.84 7.31
N GLY A 328 23.88 14.68 6.39
CA GLY A 328 23.36 16.04 6.20
C GLY A 328 21.87 16.06 5.86
N ALA A 329 21.44 15.25 4.88
CA ALA A 329 20.03 15.14 4.51
C ALA A 329 19.16 14.59 5.64
N GLY A 330 19.69 13.63 6.42
CA GLY A 330 19.03 13.11 7.61
C GLY A 330 18.83 14.15 8.70
N LEU A 331 19.85 14.98 8.97
CA LEU A 331 19.73 16.08 9.94
C LEU A 331 18.74 17.15 9.48
N ILE A 332 18.74 17.50 8.18
CA ILE A 332 17.79 18.46 7.62
C ILE A 332 16.35 17.93 7.72
N SER A 333 16.12 16.66 7.36
CA SER A 333 14.78 16.07 7.42
C SER A 333 14.29 15.90 8.87
N LEU A 334 15.17 15.56 9.82
CA LEU A 334 14.87 15.53 11.25
C LEU A 334 14.54 16.92 11.78
N GLY A 335 15.33 17.94 11.41
CA GLY A 335 15.10 19.33 11.77
C GLY A 335 13.74 19.82 11.25
N TYR A 336 13.43 19.56 9.99
CA TYR A 336 12.12 19.88 9.40
C TYR A 336 10.98 19.16 10.13
N SER A 337 11.15 17.86 10.41
CA SER A 337 10.16 17.04 11.10
C SER A 337 9.83 17.59 12.50
N TYR A 338 10.85 18.01 13.23
CA TYR A 338 10.68 18.62 14.55
C TYR A 338 10.04 20.01 14.46
N LEU A 339 10.52 20.90 13.58
CA LEU A 339 10.04 22.28 13.48
C LEU A 339 8.62 22.40 12.94
N VAL A 340 8.23 21.56 11.98
CA VAL A 340 6.92 21.66 11.32
C VAL A 340 5.88 20.78 12.00
N TYR A 341 6.23 19.53 12.34
CA TYR A 341 5.28 18.54 12.85
C TYR A 341 5.39 18.28 14.35
N HIS A 342 6.40 18.84 15.02
CA HIS A 342 6.70 18.55 16.43
C HIS A 342 6.85 17.05 16.68
N ASN A 343 7.33 16.32 15.67
CA ASN A 343 7.39 14.86 15.66
C ASN A 343 8.69 14.42 14.98
N PRO A 344 9.70 13.92 15.72
CA PRO A 344 10.97 13.49 15.12
C PRO A 344 10.83 12.25 14.22
N LEU A 345 9.73 11.49 14.34
CA LEU A 345 9.45 10.31 13.53
C LEU A 345 8.50 10.60 12.35
N ALA A 346 8.39 11.87 11.92
CA ALA A 346 7.52 12.25 10.81
C ALA A 346 7.85 11.50 9.50
N ILE A 347 9.11 11.09 9.29
CA ILE A 347 9.54 10.30 8.11
C ILE A 347 8.88 8.91 7.99
N VAL A 348 8.38 8.36 9.09
CA VAL A 348 7.62 7.10 9.15
C VAL A 348 6.16 7.30 9.57
N THR A 349 5.76 8.52 9.90
CA THR A 349 4.38 8.84 10.31
C THR A 349 3.49 8.95 9.06
N PRO A 350 2.27 8.37 9.07
CA PRO A 350 1.33 8.47 7.96
C PRO A 350 1.07 9.93 7.56
N LEU A 351 0.92 10.17 6.25
CA LEU A 351 0.80 11.49 5.60
C LEU A 351 2.03 12.39 5.69
N GLN A 352 2.60 12.57 6.89
CA GLN A 352 3.79 13.41 7.10
C GLN A 352 5.00 12.85 6.36
N SER A 353 5.12 11.52 6.30
CA SER A 353 6.21 10.82 5.62
C SER A 353 6.32 11.17 4.14
N ASN A 354 5.22 11.46 3.44
CA ASN A 354 5.27 11.86 2.03
C ASN A 354 6.08 13.15 1.85
N THR A 355 5.80 14.16 2.68
CA THR A 355 6.49 15.45 2.65
C THR A 355 7.93 15.33 3.16
N VAL A 356 8.13 14.64 4.28
CA VAL A 356 9.46 14.53 4.90
C VAL A 356 10.42 13.72 4.03
N ARG A 357 9.95 12.65 3.37
CA ARG A 357 10.78 11.89 2.40
C ARG A 357 11.14 12.72 1.19
N ALA A 358 10.20 13.52 0.65
CA ALA A 358 10.51 14.44 -0.45
C ALA A 358 11.60 15.45 -0.04
N ILE A 359 11.52 16.02 1.17
CA ILE A 359 12.52 16.95 1.71
C ILE A 359 13.87 16.26 1.92
N PHE A 360 13.87 15.05 2.47
CA PHE A 360 15.08 14.25 2.61
C PHE A 360 15.75 14.04 1.24
N LEU A 361 14.97 13.66 0.22
CA LEU A 361 15.49 13.43 -1.13
C LEU A 361 16.00 14.71 -1.80
N ILE A 362 15.31 15.85 -1.63
CA ILE A 362 15.78 17.17 -2.10
C ILE A 362 17.11 17.51 -1.45
N ALA A 363 17.17 17.43 -0.11
CA ALA A 363 18.36 17.74 0.65
C ALA A 363 19.53 16.82 0.26
N LEU A 364 19.26 15.53 0.07
CA LEU A 364 20.24 14.54 -0.34
C LEU A 364 20.78 14.81 -1.73
N ALA A 365 19.91 15.10 -2.70
CA ALA A 365 20.31 15.45 -4.06
C ALA A 365 21.21 16.68 -4.07
N ILE A 366 20.79 17.77 -3.40
CA ILE A 366 21.59 19.00 -3.29
C ILE A 366 22.93 18.73 -2.61
N MET A 367 22.93 18.05 -1.46
CA MET A 367 24.15 17.77 -0.69
C MET A 367 25.13 16.91 -1.48
N LEU A 368 24.66 15.85 -2.13
CA LEU A 368 25.54 14.98 -2.93
C LEU A 368 26.10 15.73 -4.14
N SER A 369 25.29 16.53 -4.85
CA SER A 369 25.78 17.33 -5.96
C SER A 369 26.81 18.37 -5.52
N LEU A 370 26.55 19.12 -4.44
CA LEU A 370 27.48 20.13 -3.92
C LEU A 370 28.79 19.51 -3.42
N LEU A 371 28.72 18.40 -2.68
CA LEU A 371 29.91 17.71 -2.19
C LEU A 371 30.72 17.08 -3.33
N SER A 372 30.06 16.55 -4.37
CA SER A 372 30.73 16.08 -5.58
C SER A 372 31.44 17.22 -6.31
N ILE A 373 30.77 18.35 -6.54
CA ILE A 373 31.36 19.54 -7.17
C ILE A 373 32.58 20.02 -6.37
N TRP A 374 32.40 20.20 -5.06
CA TRP A 374 33.46 20.63 -4.16
C TRP A 374 34.66 19.70 -4.20
N ARG A 375 34.42 18.38 -4.23
CA ARG A 375 35.50 17.39 -4.28
C ARG A 375 36.27 17.45 -5.60
N VAL A 376 35.55 17.49 -6.72
CA VAL A 376 36.16 17.55 -8.06
C VAL A 376 37.02 18.81 -8.20
N GLN A 377 36.52 19.96 -7.72
CA GLN A 377 37.28 21.21 -7.71
C GLN A 377 38.50 21.15 -6.79
N ARG A 378 38.37 20.54 -5.61
CA ARG A 378 39.50 20.36 -4.67
C ARG A 378 40.63 19.53 -5.29
N ASN A 379 40.27 18.60 -6.16
CA ASN A 379 41.20 17.77 -6.94
C ASN A 379 41.71 18.47 -8.22
N ARG A 380 41.45 19.78 -8.40
CA ARG A 380 41.88 20.63 -9.51
C ARG A 380 41.29 20.28 -10.87
N TRP A 381 40.17 19.55 -10.90
CA TRP A 381 39.40 19.31 -12.11
C TRP A 381 38.36 20.41 -12.33
N ASP A 382 38.03 20.70 -13.59
CA ASP A 382 36.84 21.50 -13.92
C ASP A 382 35.58 20.65 -13.67
N ALA A 383 34.81 21.03 -12.64
CA ALA A 383 33.60 20.33 -12.26
C ALA A 383 32.53 20.33 -13.36
N MET A 384 32.43 21.36 -14.19
CA MET A 384 31.43 21.43 -15.24
C MET A 384 31.74 20.42 -16.35
N GLU A 385 33.01 20.38 -16.78
CA GLU A 385 33.46 19.46 -17.82
C GLU A 385 33.33 18.00 -17.36
N VAL A 386 33.76 17.70 -16.13
CA VAL A 386 33.80 16.34 -15.61
C VAL A 386 32.42 15.83 -15.20
N LEU A 387 31.62 16.63 -14.50
CA LEU A 387 30.37 16.14 -13.91
C LEU A 387 29.18 16.23 -14.86
N ILE A 388 29.14 17.23 -15.74
CA ILE A 388 28.02 17.45 -16.65
C ILE A 388 28.38 16.94 -18.05
N GLY A 389 29.58 17.25 -18.55
CA GLY A 389 30.05 16.73 -19.84
C GLY A 389 29.39 17.39 -21.05
N ARG A 390 29.49 16.74 -22.21
CA ARG A 390 29.16 17.32 -23.52
C ARG A 390 27.72 17.02 -23.96
N SER A 391 27.15 17.90 -24.79
CA SER A 391 25.75 17.87 -25.26
C SER A 391 25.37 16.73 -26.21
N HIS A 392 26.32 15.96 -26.73
CA HIS A 392 26.04 14.91 -27.73
C HIS A 392 25.19 13.74 -27.19
N GLY A 393 25.09 13.59 -25.86
CA GLY A 393 24.31 12.55 -25.20
C GLY A 393 22.81 12.83 -25.03
N ILE A 394 22.33 14.04 -25.38
CA ILE A 394 20.94 14.48 -25.15
C ILE A 394 19.90 13.53 -25.77
N PRO A 395 19.99 13.12 -27.05
CA PRO A 395 18.97 12.28 -27.68
C PRO A 395 18.85 10.90 -27.02
N LEU A 396 19.98 10.31 -26.64
CA LEU A 396 20.01 9.05 -25.92
C LEU A 396 19.39 9.21 -24.52
N GLY A 397 19.67 10.32 -23.84
CA GLY A 397 19.05 10.64 -22.56
C GLY A 397 17.52 10.69 -22.65
N VAL A 398 16.97 11.37 -23.65
CA VAL A 398 15.51 11.42 -23.89
C VAL A 398 14.92 10.03 -24.11
N LEU A 399 15.57 9.21 -24.94
CA LEU A 399 15.11 7.86 -25.23
C LEU A 399 15.14 6.95 -23.99
N ILE A 400 16.20 7.02 -23.18
CA ILE A 400 16.28 6.30 -21.91
C ILE A 400 15.15 6.78 -20.98
N GLY A 401 14.95 8.10 -20.84
CA GLY A 401 13.91 8.66 -19.98
C GLY A 401 12.49 8.22 -20.34
N LEU A 402 12.14 8.23 -21.63
CA LEU A 402 10.87 7.71 -22.12
C LEU A 402 10.72 6.20 -21.88
N GLY A 403 11.82 5.45 -22.06
CA GLY A 403 11.87 4.02 -21.73
C GLY A 403 11.61 3.75 -20.24
N LEU A 404 12.25 4.52 -19.35
CA LEU A 404 12.04 4.42 -17.90
C LEU A 404 10.60 4.76 -17.51
N LEU A 405 10.00 5.76 -18.15
CA LEU A 405 8.58 6.11 -17.95
C LEU A 405 7.68 4.93 -18.31
N GLY A 406 7.85 4.36 -19.51
CA GLY A 406 7.07 3.22 -19.98
C GLY A 406 7.21 1.99 -19.09
N VAL A 407 8.44 1.63 -18.73
CA VAL A 407 8.73 0.50 -17.82
C VAL A 407 8.14 0.72 -16.44
N THR A 408 8.18 1.96 -15.92
CA THR A 408 7.59 2.29 -14.61
C THR A 408 6.08 2.16 -14.62
N LEU A 409 5.40 2.70 -15.63
CA LEU A 409 3.94 2.58 -15.76
C LEU A 409 3.51 1.13 -15.94
N LEU A 410 4.25 0.36 -16.75
CA LEU A 410 4.02 -1.07 -16.92
C LEU A 410 4.22 -1.82 -15.61
N TYR A 411 5.31 -1.54 -14.89
CA TYR A 411 5.59 -2.14 -13.60
C TYR A 411 4.45 -1.85 -12.62
N LEU A 412 4.00 -0.60 -12.49
CA LEU A 412 2.93 -0.26 -11.54
C LEU A 412 1.56 -0.83 -11.96
N ALA A 413 1.30 -0.99 -13.26
CA ALA A 413 0.04 -1.56 -13.75
C ALA A 413 -0.06 -3.07 -13.53
N TYR A 414 1.06 -3.79 -13.60
CA TYR A 414 1.11 -5.25 -13.50
C TYR A 414 1.67 -5.76 -12.17
N ALA A 415 2.34 -4.92 -11.38
CA ALA A 415 2.80 -5.28 -10.05
C ALA A 415 1.58 -5.70 -9.23
N PRO A 416 1.48 -6.98 -8.84
CA PRO A 416 0.44 -7.34 -7.90
C PRO A 416 0.65 -6.51 -6.62
N PRO A 417 -0.40 -6.22 -5.85
CA PRO A 417 -0.30 -5.49 -4.58
C PRO A 417 0.39 -6.36 -3.52
N VAL A 418 1.61 -6.78 -3.79
CA VAL A 418 2.41 -7.63 -2.93
C VAL A 418 3.31 -6.72 -2.10
N PRO A 419 3.24 -6.80 -0.76
CA PRO A 419 3.92 -5.87 0.14
C PRO A 419 5.42 -5.65 -0.11
N TRP A 420 6.14 -6.67 -0.60
CA TRP A 420 7.58 -6.63 -0.88
C TRP A 420 8.00 -5.81 -2.11
N LEU A 421 7.10 -5.57 -3.06
CA LEU A 421 7.41 -4.75 -4.24
C LEU A 421 7.48 -3.25 -3.87
N GLY A 422 6.88 -2.87 -2.73
CA GLY A 422 6.93 -1.53 -2.14
C GLY A 422 6.22 -0.46 -2.96
N SER A 423 5.79 0.62 -2.30
CA SER A 423 5.27 1.80 -3.00
C SER A 423 6.41 2.57 -3.67
N PHE A 424 6.10 3.36 -4.69
CA PHE A 424 7.05 4.30 -5.26
C PHE A 424 7.57 5.26 -4.17
N TYR A 425 8.87 5.55 -4.18
CA TYR A 425 9.56 6.38 -3.17
C TYR A 425 9.02 7.82 -3.11
N LEU A 426 8.41 8.29 -4.20
CA LEU A 426 7.61 9.50 -4.27
C LEU A 426 6.14 9.18 -4.51
N ASN A 427 5.25 9.89 -3.82
CA ASN A 427 3.81 9.70 -3.97
C ASN A 427 3.23 10.67 -5.02
N PHE A 428 3.10 10.22 -6.27
CA PHE A 428 2.47 11.01 -7.35
C PHE A 428 0.94 11.02 -7.31
N ALA A 429 0.31 10.34 -6.34
CA ALA A 429 -1.14 10.45 -6.17
C ALA A 429 -1.56 11.85 -5.68
N GLN A 430 -0.65 12.57 -5.01
CA GLN A 430 -0.85 13.93 -4.52
C GLN A 430 0.28 14.84 -5.02
N LEU A 431 -0.05 15.76 -5.93
CA LEU A 431 0.91 16.74 -6.44
C LEU A 431 1.07 17.88 -5.43
N THR A 432 1.91 17.66 -4.41
CA THR A 432 2.25 18.70 -3.43
C THR A 432 3.38 19.60 -3.97
N PRO A 433 3.49 20.87 -3.49
CA PRO A 433 4.62 21.73 -3.86
C PRO A 433 5.99 21.10 -3.54
N THR A 434 6.08 20.34 -2.44
CA THR A 434 7.31 19.63 -2.05
C THR A 434 7.65 18.47 -2.98
N LEU A 435 6.66 17.74 -3.49
CA LEU A 435 6.87 16.73 -4.52
C LEU A 435 7.40 17.36 -5.81
N LEU A 436 6.80 18.47 -6.26
CA LEU A 436 7.25 19.17 -7.47
C LEU A 436 8.69 19.66 -7.32
N GLY A 437 9.04 20.20 -6.15
CA GLY A 437 10.42 20.54 -5.81
C GLY A 437 11.35 19.33 -5.87
N ALA A 438 10.92 18.17 -5.35
CA ALA A 438 11.71 16.95 -5.40
C ALA A 438 11.94 16.46 -6.84
N VAL A 439 10.91 16.49 -7.69
CA VAL A 439 11.02 16.10 -9.11
C VAL A 439 12.04 16.95 -9.86
N VAL A 440 12.09 18.25 -9.60
CA VAL A 440 13.04 19.19 -10.21
C VAL A 440 14.48 18.90 -9.78
N VAL A 441 14.68 18.54 -8.52
CA VAL A 441 16.02 18.46 -7.91
C VAL A 441 16.60 17.04 -7.99
N LEU A 442 15.77 16.00 -7.92
CA LEU A 442 16.20 14.59 -7.90
C LEU A 442 17.12 14.18 -9.07
N PRO A 443 16.92 14.65 -10.32
CA PRO A 443 17.85 14.36 -11.42
C PRO A 443 19.31 14.72 -11.12
N LEU A 444 19.56 15.67 -10.19
CA LEU A 444 20.91 16.05 -9.79
C LEU A 444 21.66 14.92 -9.05
N LEU A 445 20.97 13.88 -8.55
CA LEU A 445 21.60 12.69 -8.01
C LEU A 445 22.50 11.97 -9.03
N GLU A 446 22.22 12.11 -10.33
CA GLU A 446 23.03 11.48 -11.37
C GLU A 446 24.45 12.08 -11.46
N LEU A 447 24.65 13.33 -11.03
CA LEU A 447 25.99 13.91 -10.90
C LEU A 447 26.83 13.09 -9.91
N PHE A 448 26.21 12.65 -8.81
CA PHE A 448 26.88 11.80 -7.83
C PHE A 448 27.03 10.37 -8.37
N PHE A 449 25.94 9.69 -8.72
CA PHE A 449 25.97 8.24 -9.01
C PHE A 449 26.69 7.87 -10.30
N ARG A 450 26.60 8.73 -11.33
CA ARG A 450 27.18 8.47 -12.65
C ARG A 450 28.46 9.24 -12.78
N SER A 451 28.42 10.56 -12.79
CA SER A 451 29.61 11.34 -13.16
C SER A 451 30.71 11.35 -12.10
N PHE A 452 30.36 11.28 -10.80
CA PHE A 452 31.33 11.30 -9.71
C PHE A 452 31.72 9.90 -9.21
N ALA A 453 30.74 9.02 -8.97
CA ALA A 453 30.95 7.72 -8.33
C ALA A 453 31.44 6.64 -9.29
N LEU A 454 30.95 6.64 -10.54
CA LEU A 454 31.20 5.55 -11.47
C LEU A 454 32.64 5.55 -12.03
N PRO A 455 33.28 6.68 -12.40
CA PRO A 455 34.66 6.67 -12.93
C PRO A 455 35.71 6.00 -12.03
N PRO A 456 35.83 6.32 -10.72
CA PRO A 456 36.82 5.64 -9.88
C PRO A 456 36.51 4.15 -9.70
N MET A 457 35.24 3.76 -9.73
CA MET A 457 34.83 2.35 -9.68
C MET A 457 35.17 1.62 -10.99
N LEU A 458 34.98 2.27 -12.15
CA LEU A 458 35.34 1.72 -13.46
C LEU A 458 36.84 1.44 -13.53
N HIS A 459 37.64 2.37 -13.03
CA HIS A 459 39.09 2.23 -12.99
C HIS A 459 39.53 1.11 -12.04
N ARG A 460 38.89 0.97 -10.87
CA ARG A 460 39.29 0.00 -9.84
C ARG A 460 38.74 -1.42 -10.01
N TYR A 461 37.49 -1.57 -10.46
CA TYR A 461 36.77 -2.87 -10.45
C TYR A 461 36.36 -3.36 -11.84
N GLY A 462 36.53 -2.54 -12.89
CA GLY A 462 36.08 -2.84 -14.25
C GLY A 462 34.58 -2.56 -14.47
N ALA A 463 34.17 -2.60 -15.74
CA ALA A 463 32.88 -2.09 -16.20
C ALA A 463 31.65 -2.75 -15.54
N SER A 464 31.62 -4.08 -15.51
CA SER A 464 30.47 -4.84 -15.02
C SER A 464 30.25 -4.64 -13.52
N LEU A 465 31.30 -4.78 -12.71
CA LEU A 465 31.23 -4.60 -11.26
C LEU A 465 30.91 -3.15 -10.89
N ALA A 466 31.54 -2.17 -11.55
CA ALA A 466 31.30 -0.75 -11.29
C ALA A 466 29.84 -0.34 -11.56
N ILE A 467 29.26 -0.75 -12.69
CA ILE A 467 27.85 -0.48 -13.01
C ILE A 467 26.94 -1.19 -11.99
N ALA A 468 27.22 -2.45 -11.64
CA ALA A 468 26.40 -3.19 -10.70
C ALA A 468 26.42 -2.57 -9.29
N ILE A 469 27.60 -2.15 -8.80
CA ILE A 469 27.77 -1.46 -7.51
C ILE A 469 27.04 -0.11 -7.53
N SER A 470 27.27 0.72 -8.55
CA SER A 470 26.59 2.03 -8.70
C SER A 470 25.07 1.87 -8.77
N THR A 471 24.57 0.84 -9.47
CA THR A 471 23.15 0.50 -9.57
C THR A 471 22.58 0.06 -8.23
N GLY A 472 23.29 -0.81 -7.51
CA GLY A 472 22.87 -1.27 -6.19
C GLY A 472 22.82 -0.13 -5.17
N LEU A 473 23.85 0.74 -5.14
CA LEU A 473 23.85 1.92 -4.27
C LEU A 473 22.71 2.88 -4.61
N TYR A 474 22.44 3.11 -5.89
CA TYR A 474 21.31 3.94 -6.35
C TYR A 474 19.96 3.38 -5.87
N ALA A 475 19.74 2.06 -6.03
CA ALA A 475 18.52 1.41 -5.60
C ALA A 475 18.36 1.38 -4.07
N LEU A 476 19.43 1.08 -3.33
CA LEU A 476 19.41 1.08 -1.86
C LEU A 476 19.10 2.47 -1.29
N LEU A 477 19.60 3.53 -1.94
CA LEU A 477 19.40 4.91 -1.51
C LEU A 477 17.96 5.38 -1.70
N LEU A 478 17.40 5.15 -2.88
CA LEU A 478 16.02 5.57 -3.20
C LEU A 478 14.96 4.65 -2.58
N GLY A 479 15.34 3.41 -2.24
CA GLY A 479 14.49 2.49 -1.51
C GLY A 479 13.58 1.68 -2.42
N SER A 480 12.26 1.93 -2.37
CA SER A 480 11.27 1.12 -3.10
C SER A 480 10.67 1.87 -4.30
N PRO A 481 10.32 1.18 -5.40
CA PRO A 481 10.51 -0.26 -5.70
C PRO A 481 11.93 -0.61 -6.15
N LEU A 482 12.57 -1.56 -5.45
CA LEU A 482 13.98 -1.94 -5.70
C LEU A 482 14.21 -2.51 -7.10
N VAL A 483 13.35 -3.40 -7.58
CA VAL A 483 13.54 -4.06 -8.89
C VAL A 483 13.56 -3.03 -10.02
N LEU A 484 12.60 -2.10 -9.99
CA LEU A 484 12.53 -1.01 -10.96
C LEU A 484 13.75 -0.10 -10.86
N LEU A 485 14.19 0.23 -9.64
CA LEU A 485 15.36 1.07 -9.41
C LEU A 485 16.67 0.39 -9.86
N LEU A 486 16.78 -0.93 -9.77
CA LEU A 486 17.91 -1.68 -10.32
C LEU A 486 17.92 -1.62 -11.86
N ILE A 487 16.76 -1.79 -12.51
CA ILE A 487 16.65 -1.66 -13.97
C ILE A 487 17.01 -0.24 -14.40
N ALA A 488 16.48 0.78 -13.71
CA ALA A 488 16.75 2.18 -13.98
C ALA A 488 18.24 2.51 -13.79
N GLY A 489 18.81 2.09 -12.66
CA GLY A 489 20.22 2.33 -12.35
C GLY A 489 21.16 1.69 -13.37
N ALA A 490 20.85 0.48 -13.84
CA ALA A 490 21.64 -0.20 -14.87
C ALA A 490 21.54 0.53 -16.23
N ALA A 491 20.34 0.96 -16.64
CA ALA A 491 20.14 1.70 -17.88
C ALA A 491 20.89 3.04 -17.88
N LEU A 492 20.85 3.77 -16.77
CA LEU A 492 21.54 5.06 -16.61
C LEU A 492 23.06 4.89 -16.53
N GLY A 493 23.54 3.87 -15.82
CA GLY A 493 24.96 3.52 -15.75
C GLY A 493 25.53 3.15 -17.12
N GLU A 494 24.81 2.33 -17.89
CA GLU A 494 25.20 1.95 -19.25
C GLU A 494 25.13 3.14 -20.22
N GLY A 495 24.09 3.98 -20.12
CA GLY A 495 23.97 5.22 -20.89
C GLY A 495 25.14 6.18 -20.65
N PHE A 496 25.55 6.35 -19.39
CA PHE A 496 26.75 7.11 -19.04
C PHE A 496 28.01 6.47 -19.60
N ARG A 497 28.21 5.15 -19.42
CA ARG A 497 29.40 4.44 -19.91
C ARG A 497 29.60 4.60 -21.43
N ARG A 498 28.52 4.56 -22.20
CA ARG A 498 28.58 4.69 -23.67
C ARG A 498 28.89 6.11 -24.15
N THR A 499 28.45 7.12 -23.40
CA THR A 499 28.54 8.52 -23.84
C THR A 499 29.68 9.28 -23.17
N GLY A 500 30.15 8.83 -22.00
CA GLY A 500 31.09 9.56 -21.16
C GLY A 500 30.55 10.90 -20.66
N SER A 501 29.24 11.14 -20.74
CA SER A 501 28.62 12.44 -20.46
C SER A 501 27.56 12.31 -19.36
N GLY A 502 27.68 13.15 -18.33
CA GLY A 502 26.70 13.26 -17.24
C GLY A 502 25.35 13.84 -17.67
N LEU A 503 25.31 14.58 -18.78
CA LEU A 503 24.07 15.10 -19.36
C LEU A 503 23.12 13.97 -19.78
N THR A 504 23.63 12.84 -20.25
CA THR A 504 22.80 11.70 -20.69
C THR A 504 21.88 11.19 -19.57
N PRO A 505 22.40 10.72 -18.41
CA PRO A 505 21.55 10.26 -17.31
C PRO A 505 20.73 11.39 -16.67
N LEU A 506 21.27 12.61 -16.60
CA LEU A 506 20.54 13.76 -16.04
C LEU A 506 19.28 14.08 -16.85
N ILE A 507 19.39 14.12 -18.19
CA ILE A 507 18.25 14.37 -19.08
C ILE A 507 17.28 13.20 -19.05
N ALA A 508 17.78 11.96 -18.98
CA ALA A 508 16.92 10.79 -18.85
C ALA A 508 16.03 10.88 -17.60
N GLN A 509 16.58 11.25 -16.46
CA GLN A 509 15.81 11.46 -15.23
C GLN A 509 14.81 12.61 -15.33
N TRP A 510 15.22 13.73 -15.93
CA TRP A 510 14.31 14.86 -16.14
C TRP A 510 13.11 14.50 -17.01
N VAL A 511 13.35 13.85 -18.15
CA VAL A 511 12.27 13.37 -19.03
C VAL A 511 11.38 12.36 -18.30
N PHE A 512 11.98 11.46 -17.52
CA PHE A 512 11.25 10.47 -16.73
C PHE A 512 10.29 11.13 -15.72
N TYR A 513 10.78 12.02 -14.85
CA TYR A 513 9.93 12.62 -13.82
C TYR A 513 8.92 13.63 -14.38
N LEU A 514 9.29 14.42 -15.39
CA LEU A 514 8.32 15.30 -16.06
C LEU A 514 7.21 14.50 -16.75
N GLY A 515 7.57 13.37 -17.36
CA GLY A 515 6.61 12.42 -17.92
C GLY A 515 5.65 11.86 -16.85
N LEU A 516 6.16 11.51 -15.67
CA LEU A 516 5.32 11.07 -14.55
C LEU A 516 4.34 12.16 -14.08
N ILE A 517 4.78 13.42 -13.95
CA ILE A 517 3.89 14.53 -13.62
C ILE A 517 2.81 14.68 -14.70
N MET A 518 3.19 14.69 -15.97
CA MET A 518 2.26 14.88 -17.08
C MET A 518 1.18 13.78 -17.08
N VAL A 519 1.60 12.52 -17.02
CA VAL A 519 0.68 11.38 -17.06
C VAL A 519 -0.26 11.38 -15.85
N THR A 520 0.25 11.60 -14.64
CA THR A 520 -0.58 11.62 -13.40
C THR A 520 -1.49 12.84 -13.27
N THR A 521 -1.16 13.93 -13.95
CA THR A 521 -2.03 15.12 -14.04
C THR A 521 -3.23 14.85 -14.94
N PHE A 522 -3.00 14.26 -16.13
CA PHE A 522 -4.05 14.10 -17.16
C PHE A 522 -4.79 12.76 -17.11
N SER A 523 -4.27 11.74 -16.41
CA SER A 523 -4.88 10.40 -16.35
C SER A 523 -5.13 9.95 -14.91
N GLY A 524 -6.41 9.87 -14.52
CA GLY A 524 -6.83 9.34 -13.21
C GLY A 524 -6.41 7.89 -12.98
N TRP A 525 -6.40 7.08 -14.05
CA TRP A 525 -5.87 5.71 -14.00
C TRP A 525 -4.42 5.69 -13.53
N SER A 526 -3.57 6.52 -14.15
CA SER A 526 -2.15 6.57 -13.80
C SER A 526 -1.90 7.12 -12.40
N ARG A 527 -2.69 8.10 -11.96
CA ARG A 527 -2.62 8.64 -10.60
C ARG A 527 -2.93 7.56 -9.56
N ALA A 528 -3.88 6.68 -9.86
CA ALA A 528 -4.27 5.60 -8.98
C ALA A 528 -3.27 4.46 -8.90
N LEU A 529 -2.32 4.36 -9.83
CA LEU A 529 -1.18 3.45 -9.72
C LEU A 529 -0.26 3.80 -8.52
N PHE A 530 -0.39 5.01 -7.97
CA PHE A 530 0.38 5.49 -6.82
C PHE A 530 -0.41 5.49 -5.49
N LEU A 531 -1.66 5.02 -5.48
CA LEU A 531 -2.55 4.91 -4.30
C LEU A 531 -2.56 3.49 -3.69
#